data_AF-A0A2A2J467-F1
#
_entry.id   AF-A0A2A2J467-F1
#
_cell.length_a   1.000
_cell.length_b   1.000
_cell.length_c   1.000
_cell.angle_alpha   90.00
_cell.angle_beta   90.00
_cell.angle_gamma   90.00
#
_symmetry.space_group_name_H-M   'P 1'
#
loop_
_entity.id
_entity.type
_entity.pdbx_description
1 polymer ?
#
loop_
_entity_poly.entity_id
_entity_poly.type
_entity_poly.pdbx_seq_one_letter_code
_entity_poly.pdbx_strand_id
1 'polypeptide(L)'
;MVQQTGWVKLEIPLVESHTDKTLQHKIVALNQKLFVESLRTYLFDVQPSQPHLVGEQDCEEYYEIDVQIACESFRLFVAAVRNFYSRLFRESLRPYEKANIVIVSPKFFSNQLVCAMSDVPLTAIYFGNVQGNVFMNHWEVSFLNEQNDRIRRMKRSKQQMHRVVPQADKLYQLKAEFEFDKNDLLTIHFRNREMKKIMDERVNEYRNQEVTMFYTILVKRQHIRRVVCDPYLPEDPSDALPQVRLHFDLNCPVLVRNGFVTDATMKDNKKGRGDPDSIFPQNMQRTLLIRRGRQPGLHNVEWPNPLAIADSPFFTIQFPTTAENLYTMLSRFKARTSISIEFASMPVVDVLFGRHNPYHRWAIKENRQLVPTDYEAPVYSDFINKLWPRVLDSKGNDANRERRFAFTYLIEALISRGAVVKDQILLDVQCWIRFLQIITHYYLNVDAKMCEAALEDLIHMIDGRKRIGAIYKCLVKICDTRHKNRLAGGLTEDELREGYQRVRKIVFTPTRIIYIAPETLMGNRVLRKYDSDGTKILRIAFRDDDNMKMRSSKTSDHLITKTVSKYLTYGVIIAGWPNSIFLIKEFSKLNCSAVLKL
;
A
#
# COMPACT_ATOMS: atom_id res chain seq x y z
N MET A 1 -31.02 1.53 -33.47
CA MET A 1 -30.34 1.73 -32.17
C MET A 1 -29.09 2.56 -32.41
N VAL A 2 -28.73 3.49 -31.51
CA VAL A 2 -27.55 4.36 -31.69
C VAL A 2 -26.30 3.54 -31.36
N GLN A 3 -25.43 3.33 -32.36
CA GLN A 3 -24.17 2.63 -32.18
C GLN A 3 -23.24 3.47 -31.28
N GLN A 4 -22.73 2.86 -30.22
CA GLN A 4 -21.80 3.50 -29.29
C GLN A 4 -20.38 3.13 -29.67
N THR A 5 -19.48 4.11 -29.61
CA THR A 5 -18.04 3.93 -29.84
C THR A 5 -17.27 4.36 -28.61
N GLY A 6 -16.29 3.53 -28.22
CA GLY A 6 -15.41 3.77 -27.08
C GLY A 6 -13.99 3.30 -27.37
N TRP A 7 -13.05 3.84 -26.61
CA TRP A 7 -11.62 3.55 -26.70
C TRP A 7 -11.10 2.91 -25.42
N VAL A 8 -10.27 1.89 -25.58
CA VAL A 8 -9.46 1.28 -24.52
C VAL A 8 -8.00 1.23 -24.96
N LYS A 9 -7.09 1.28 -24.00
CA LYS A 9 -5.66 1.10 -24.21
C LYS A 9 -5.24 -0.26 -23.69
N LEU A 10 -4.52 -1.01 -24.51
CA LEU A 10 -3.88 -2.25 -24.11
C LEU A 10 -2.40 -1.96 -23.88
N GLU A 11 -1.98 -2.00 -22.62
CA GLU A 11 -0.61 -1.67 -22.19
C GLU A 11 0.14 -2.96 -21.87
N ILE A 12 1.29 -3.16 -22.52
CA ILE A 12 2.10 -4.38 -22.42
C ILE A 12 3.51 -3.98 -21.99
N PRO A 13 3.96 -4.36 -20.78
CA PRO A 13 5.28 -3.98 -20.30
C PRO A 13 6.41 -4.45 -21.22
N LEU A 14 7.47 -3.65 -21.32
CA LEU A 14 8.68 -4.06 -22.04
C LEU A 14 9.50 -5.01 -21.18
N VAL A 15 9.81 -6.19 -21.71
CA VAL A 15 10.64 -7.18 -21.02
C VAL A 15 12.08 -7.07 -21.50
N GLU A 16 12.89 -6.29 -20.79
CA GLU A 16 14.32 -6.06 -21.14
C GLU A 16 15.21 -7.31 -21.01
N SER A 17 14.77 -8.37 -20.31
CA SER A 17 15.57 -9.60 -20.19
C SER A 17 15.72 -10.37 -21.51
N HIS A 18 15.03 -9.95 -22.57
CA HIS A 18 15.17 -10.53 -23.89
C HIS A 18 16.06 -9.63 -24.75
N THR A 19 17.27 -10.10 -25.00
CA THR A 19 18.10 -9.66 -26.13
C THR A 19 17.41 -9.85 -27.48
N ASP A 20 16.29 -10.58 -27.53
CA ASP A 20 15.51 -10.89 -28.71
C ASP A 20 14.25 -10.02 -28.84
N LYS A 21 14.35 -8.95 -29.64
CA LYS A 21 13.21 -8.10 -30.04
C LYS A 21 12.08 -8.93 -30.68
N THR A 22 12.39 -10.04 -31.34
CA THR A 22 11.39 -10.89 -31.99
C THR A 22 10.46 -11.57 -30.99
N LEU A 23 10.96 -11.96 -29.81
CA LEU A 23 10.12 -12.54 -28.77
C LEU A 23 9.14 -11.51 -28.19
N GLN A 24 9.61 -10.28 -27.94
CA GLN A 24 8.75 -9.20 -27.45
C GLN A 24 7.61 -8.90 -28.46
N HIS A 25 7.92 -8.82 -29.75
CA HIS A 25 6.89 -8.64 -30.78
C HIS A 25 5.86 -9.79 -30.81
N LYS A 26 6.28 -11.04 -30.57
CA LYS A 26 5.36 -12.19 -30.45
C LYS A 26 4.44 -12.05 -29.24
N ILE A 27 4.96 -11.64 -28.08
CA ILE A 27 4.17 -11.42 -26.86
C ILE A 27 3.13 -10.32 -27.09
N VAL A 28 3.54 -9.21 -27.71
CA VAL A 28 2.64 -8.09 -28.04
C VAL A 28 1.53 -8.54 -28.99
N ALA A 29 1.89 -9.23 -30.08
CA ALA A 29 0.93 -9.74 -31.05
C ALA A 29 -0.05 -10.76 -30.45
N LEU A 30 0.43 -11.63 -29.56
CA LEU A 30 -0.40 -12.62 -28.86
C LEU A 30 -1.45 -11.94 -27.97
N ASN A 31 -1.03 -10.99 -27.12
CA ASN A 31 -1.95 -10.23 -26.27
C ASN A 31 -3.01 -9.51 -27.11
N GLN A 32 -2.60 -8.82 -28.18
CA GLN A 32 -3.52 -8.12 -29.10
C GLN A 32 -4.51 -9.09 -29.76
N LYS A 33 -4.01 -10.20 -30.32
CA LYS A 33 -4.84 -11.22 -30.99
C LYS A 33 -5.90 -11.77 -30.04
N LEU A 34 -5.48 -12.23 -28.85
CA LEU A 34 -6.40 -12.81 -27.86
C LEU A 34 -7.44 -11.79 -27.39
N PHE A 35 -7.05 -10.53 -27.19
CA PHE A 35 -7.98 -9.48 -26.78
C PHE A 35 -9.05 -9.21 -27.84
N VAL A 36 -8.64 -9.04 -29.11
CA VAL A 36 -9.55 -8.79 -30.23
C VAL A 36 -10.51 -9.98 -30.44
N GLU A 37 -10.01 -11.21 -30.43
CA GLU A 37 -10.85 -12.41 -30.59
C GLU A 37 -11.85 -12.58 -29.45
N SER A 38 -11.43 -12.28 -28.21
CA SER A 38 -12.31 -12.35 -27.04
C SER A 38 -13.43 -11.32 -27.12
N LEU A 39 -13.16 -10.11 -27.58
CA LEU A 39 -14.19 -9.10 -27.81
C LEU A 39 -15.15 -9.49 -28.95
N ARG A 40 -14.64 -9.99 -30.08
CA ARG A 40 -15.47 -10.42 -31.22
C ARG A 40 -16.43 -11.57 -30.85
N THR A 41 -16.02 -12.45 -29.93
CA THR A 41 -16.89 -13.52 -29.39
C THR A 41 -18.17 -12.98 -28.74
N TYR A 42 -18.12 -11.75 -28.22
CA TYR A 42 -19.26 -11.06 -27.61
C TYR A 42 -19.87 -9.99 -28.55
N LEU A 43 -19.67 -10.13 -29.87
CA LEU A 43 -20.26 -9.28 -30.92
C LEU A 43 -19.83 -7.80 -30.86
N PHE A 44 -18.67 -7.52 -30.30
CA PHE A 44 -18.05 -6.19 -30.40
C PHE A 44 -17.37 -6.04 -31.77
N ASP A 45 -17.57 -4.91 -32.44
CA ASP A 45 -16.76 -4.51 -33.58
C ASP A 45 -15.50 -3.81 -33.07
N VAL A 46 -14.33 -4.25 -33.54
CA VAL A 46 -13.03 -3.95 -32.92
C VAL A 46 -12.00 -3.59 -33.98
N GLN A 47 -11.42 -2.39 -33.84
CA GLN A 47 -10.37 -1.87 -34.69
C GLN A 47 -9.15 -1.50 -33.82
N PRO A 48 -8.13 -2.36 -33.73
CA PRO A 48 -6.90 -2.06 -33.01
C PRO A 48 -5.92 -1.24 -33.88
N SER A 49 -5.20 -0.31 -33.26
CA SER A 49 -4.10 0.42 -33.90
C SER A 49 -2.83 -0.42 -33.98
N GLN A 50 -1.80 0.12 -34.62
CA GLN A 50 -0.47 -0.50 -34.59
C GLN A 50 0.17 -0.30 -33.20
N PRO A 51 0.83 -1.34 -32.63
CA PRO A 51 1.57 -1.19 -31.40
C PRO A 51 2.67 -0.15 -31.52
N HIS A 52 2.73 0.78 -30.58
CA HIS A 52 3.79 1.78 -30.51
C HIS A 52 4.41 1.78 -29.11
N LEU A 53 5.68 2.17 -29.04
CA LEU A 53 6.43 2.21 -27.78
C LEU A 53 6.18 3.55 -27.09
N VAL A 54 5.82 3.48 -25.82
CA VAL A 54 5.58 4.65 -24.96
C VAL A 54 6.60 4.62 -23.84
N GLY A 55 7.32 5.73 -23.67
CA GLY A 55 8.26 5.94 -22.58
C GLY A 55 7.86 7.15 -21.76
N GLU A 56 7.50 6.95 -20.50
CA GLU A 56 7.39 8.05 -19.55
C GLU A 56 8.79 8.48 -19.09
N GLN A 57 8.96 9.78 -18.78
CA GLN A 57 10.23 10.33 -18.29
C GLN A 57 10.71 9.50 -17.08
N ASP A 58 11.98 9.09 -17.06
CA ASP A 58 12.57 8.31 -15.94
C ASP A 58 11.92 6.94 -15.60
N CYS A 59 11.00 6.43 -16.42
CA CYS A 59 10.36 5.10 -16.25
C CYS A 59 10.80 4.08 -17.31
N GLU A 60 10.42 2.83 -17.08
CA GLU A 60 10.47 1.73 -18.06
C GLU A 60 9.47 1.99 -19.20
N GLU A 61 9.87 1.65 -20.41
CA GLU A 61 9.01 1.75 -21.59
C GLU A 61 8.00 0.59 -21.63
N TYR A 62 6.90 0.79 -22.35
CA TYR A 62 5.90 -0.25 -22.58
C TYR A 62 5.27 -0.07 -23.97
N TYR A 63 4.69 -1.14 -24.50
CA TYR A 63 3.91 -1.07 -25.74
C TYR A 63 2.48 -0.67 -25.43
N GLU A 64 1.96 0.28 -26.19
CA GLU A 64 0.57 0.71 -26.14
C GLU A 64 -0.13 0.39 -27.47
N ILE A 65 -1.35 -0.14 -27.37
CA ILE A 65 -2.23 -0.37 -28.50
C ILE A 65 -3.57 0.28 -28.16
N ASP A 66 -3.98 1.25 -28.97
CA ASP A 66 -5.30 1.84 -28.90
C ASP A 66 -6.30 0.95 -29.61
N VAL A 67 -7.37 0.59 -28.92
CA VAL A 67 -8.41 -0.28 -29.46
C VAL A 67 -9.73 0.46 -29.46
N GLN A 68 -10.24 0.74 -30.67
CA GLN A 68 -11.58 1.26 -30.85
C GLN A 68 -12.58 0.11 -30.82
N ILE A 69 -13.63 0.27 -30.00
CA ILE A 69 -14.69 -0.72 -29.82
C ILE A 69 -16.03 -0.06 -30.13
N ALA A 70 -16.78 -0.64 -31.06
CA ALA A 70 -18.13 -0.22 -31.42
C ALA A 70 -19.15 -1.33 -31.10
N CYS A 71 -20.27 -0.94 -30.48
CA CYS A 71 -21.34 -1.87 -30.12
C CYS A 71 -22.66 -1.15 -29.85
N GLU A 72 -23.73 -1.91 -29.67
CA GLU A 72 -25.01 -1.37 -29.17
C GLU A 72 -24.98 -1.11 -27.66
N SER A 73 -24.27 -1.95 -26.89
CA SER A 73 -24.18 -1.86 -25.44
C SER A 73 -22.88 -2.46 -24.89
N PHE A 74 -22.25 -1.74 -23.95
CA PHE A 74 -21.05 -2.21 -23.26
C PHE A 74 -21.30 -3.14 -22.06
N ARG A 75 -22.55 -3.56 -21.80
CA ARG A 75 -22.89 -4.42 -20.65
C ARG A 75 -22.11 -5.74 -20.62
N LEU A 76 -21.82 -6.32 -21.78
CA LEU A 76 -21.07 -7.57 -21.91
C LEU A 76 -19.55 -7.38 -21.88
N PHE A 77 -19.05 -6.15 -21.80
CA PHE A 77 -17.62 -5.86 -21.87
C PHE A 77 -16.83 -6.58 -20.76
N VAL A 78 -17.32 -6.56 -19.53
CA VAL A 78 -16.66 -7.24 -18.40
C VAL A 78 -16.60 -8.76 -18.62
N ALA A 79 -17.62 -9.36 -19.23
CA ALA A 79 -17.60 -10.78 -19.58
C ALA A 79 -16.57 -11.08 -20.67
N ALA A 80 -16.46 -10.22 -21.68
CA ALA A 80 -15.45 -10.34 -22.74
C ALA A 80 -14.02 -10.18 -22.19
N VAL A 81 -13.79 -9.24 -21.27
CA VAL A 81 -12.49 -9.06 -20.60
C VAL A 81 -12.16 -10.26 -19.72
N ARG A 82 -13.14 -10.82 -19.00
CA ARG A 82 -12.95 -12.08 -18.24
C ARG A 82 -12.55 -13.22 -19.18
N ASN A 83 -13.21 -13.36 -20.33
CA ASN A 83 -12.86 -14.36 -21.34
C ASN A 83 -11.41 -14.17 -21.82
N PHE A 84 -11.01 -12.93 -22.13
CA PHE A 84 -9.63 -12.60 -22.49
C PHE A 84 -8.62 -13.07 -21.44
N TYR A 85 -8.79 -12.70 -20.17
CA TYR A 85 -7.86 -13.13 -19.11
C TYR A 85 -7.88 -14.64 -18.86
N SER A 86 -9.03 -15.31 -19.04
CA SER A 86 -9.11 -16.77 -18.96
C SER A 86 -8.31 -17.47 -20.06
N ARG A 87 -8.29 -16.89 -21.27
CA ARG A 87 -7.47 -17.37 -22.40
C ARG A 87 -6.00 -17.06 -22.17
N LEU A 88 -5.69 -15.83 -21.75
CA LEU A 88 -4.34 -15.38 -21.45
C LEU A 88 -3.71 -16.18 -20.30
N PHE A 89 -4.50 -16.67 -19.35
CA PHE A 89 -4.03 -17.55 -18.28
C PHE A 89 -3.60 -18.93 -18.79
N ARG A 90 -4.20 -19.43 -19.87
CA ARG A 90 -3.84 -20.72 -20.50
C ARG A 90 -2.55 -20.63 -21.31
N GLU A 91 -2.13 -19.41 -21.64
CA GLU A 91 -0.83 -19.16 -22.25
C GLU A 91 0.27 -19.18 -21.18
N SER A 92 1.44 -19.71 -21.51
CA SER A 92 2.62 -19.77 -20.63
C SER A 92 3.32 -18.41 -20.48
N LEU A 93 2.55 -17.32 -20.36
CA LEU A 93 3.06 -15.97 -20.16
C LEU A 93 3.30 -15.67 -18.68
N ARG A 94 4.44 -15.06 -18.40
CA ARG A 94 4.79 -14.54 -17.07
C ARG A 94 3.89 -13.35 -16.73
N PRO A 95 3.65 -13.05 -15.45
CA PRO A 95 2.72 -11.99 -15.05
C PRO A 95 3.03 -10.62 -15.68
N TYR A 96 4.32 -10.25 -15.75
CA TYR A 96 4.78 -9.00 -16.36
C TYR A 96 4.72 -8.98 -17.90
N GLU A 97 4.38 -10.08 -18.56
CA GLU A 97 4.16 -10.16 -20.02
C GLU A 97 2.68 -10.01 -20.38
N LYS A 98 1.79 -10.05 -19.39
CA LYS A 98 0.34 -9.96 -19.57
C LYS A 98 -0.06 -8.50 -19.70
N ALA A 99 -0.97 -8.23 -20.63
CA ALA A 99 -1.47 -6.89 -20.87
C ALA A 99 -2.40 -6.38 -19.75
N ASN A 100 -2.29 -5.09 -19.49
CA ASN A 100 -3.23 -4.32 -18.69
C ASN A 100 -4.19 -3.57 -19.63
N ILE A 101 -5.47 -3.56 -19.29
CA ILE A 101 -6.50 -2.83 -20.07
C ILE A 101 -6.87 -1.57 -19.32
N VAL A 102 -6.61 -0.41 -19.91
CA VAL A 102 -6.99 0.89 -19.36
C VAL A 102 -8.21 1.42 -20.11
N ILE A 103 -9.30 1.67 -19.38
CA ILE A 103 -10.50 2.26 -19.99
C ILE A 103 -10.33 3.77 -20.12
N VAL A 104 -10.30 4.25 -21.37
CA VAL A 104 -10.21 5.68 -21.68
C VAL A 104 -11.60 6.32 -21.73
N SER A 105 -12.53 5.70 -22.45
CA SER A 105 -13.86 6.29 -22.67
C SER A 105 -14.82 6.06 -21.50
N PRO A 106 -15.51 7.09 -20.97
CA PRO A 106 -16.50 6.91 -19.91
C PRO A 106 -17.74 6.13 -20.38
N LYS A 107 -18.00 6.08 -21.70
CA LYS A 107 -19.14 5.39 -22.31
C LYS A 107 -19.20 3.89 -22.03
N PHE A 108 -18.09 3.26 -21.64
CA PHE A 108 -18.08 1.86 -21.23
C PHE A 108 -18.95 1.62 -19.98
N PHE A 109 -19.21 2.66 -19.20
CA PHE A 109 -19.91 2.56 -17.93
C PHE A 109 -21.34 3.07 -18.03
N SER A 110 -22.25 2.38 -17.35
CA SER A 110 -23.65 2.77 -17.28
C SER A 110 -23.84 3.98 -16.34
N ASN A 111 -24.69 4.91 -16.76
CA ASN A 111 -25.15 6.02 -15.91
C ASN A 111 -26.33 5.65 -15.01
N GLN A 112 -26.76 4.38 -15.02
CA GLN A 112 -27.85 3.91 -14.17
C GLN A 112 -27.55 4.19 -12.69
N LEU A 113 -28.54 4.74 -11.99
CA LEU A 113 -28.40 5.13 -10.60
C LEU A 113 -28.59 3.91 -9.68
N VAL A 114 -27.50 3.49 -9.03
CA VAL A 114 -27.51 2.54 -7.92
C VAL A 114 -26.79 3.21 -6.75
N CYS A 115 -27.54 3.56 -5.70
CA CYS A 115 -27.02 4.34 -4.58
C CYS A 115 -26.13 3.51 -3.65
N ALA A 116 -26.48 2.24 -3.45
CA ALA A 116 -25.73 1.34 -2.59
C ALA A 116 -25.89 -0.12 -3.02
N MET A 117 -24.93 -0.95 -2.63
CA MET A 117 -25.01 -2.39 -2.62
C MET A 117 -24.57 -2.90 -1.25
N SER A 118 -25.52 -3.39 -0.48
CA SER A 118 -25.31 -3.87 0.89
C SER A 118 -25.14 -5.39 0.93
N ASP A 119 -24.56 -5.90 2.02
CA ASP A 119 -24.44 -7.33 2.30
C ASP A 119 -23.68 -8.13 1.22
N VAL A 120 -22.73 -7.52 0.52
CA VAL A 120 -21.90 -8.24 -0.46
C VAL A 120 -20.95 -9.19 0.29
N PRO A 121 -21.06 -10.52 0.13
CA PRO A 121 -20.21 -11.46 0.84
C PRO A 121 -18.78 -11.39 0.28
N LEU A 122 -17.78 -11.30 1.15
CA LEU A 122 -16.38 -11.39 0.75
C LEU A 122 -15.79 -12.75 1.13
N THR A 123 -14.92 -13.26 0.27
CA THR A 123 -14.11 -14.44 0.51
C THR A 123 -12.92 -14.10 1.40
N ALA A 124 -12.23 -13.00 1.07
CA ALA A 124 -11.04 -12.53 1.76
C ALA A 124 -10.80 -11.04 1.53
N ILE A 125 -10.01 -10.44 2.41
CA ILE A 125 -9.45 -9.10 2.23
C ILE A 125 -7.93 -9.17 2.38
N TYR A 126 -7.22 -8.35 1.59
CA TYR A 126 -5.77 -8.35 1.53
C TYR A 126 -5.21 -6.94 1.66
N PHE A 127 -4.03 -6.87 2.26
CA PHE A 127 -3.20 -5.68 2.34
C PHE A 127 -1.90 -6.00 1.65
N GLY A 128 -1.51 -5.20 0.67
CA GLY A 128 -0.36 -5.54 -0.15
C GLY A 128 0.14 -4.41 -1.01
N ASN A 129 0.97 -4.81 -1.96
CA ASN A 129 1.48 -3.96 -3.01
C ASN A 129 1.41 -4.68 -4.36
N VAL A 130 1.54 -3.92 -5.45
CA VAL A 130 1.62 -4.49 -6.80
C VAL A 130 2.98 -4.15 -7.39
N GLN A 131 3.68 -5.17 -7.88
CA GLN A 131 4.94 -5.01 -8.60
C GLN A 131 5.00 -6.01 -9.76
N GLY A 132 5.31 -5.53 -10.98
CA GLY A 132 5.45 -6.39 -12.16
C GLY A 132 4.21 -7.25 -12.46
N ASN A 133 3.01 -6.66 -12.32
CA ASN A 133 1.72 -7.36 -12.43
C ASN A 133 1.56 -8.55 -11.45
N VAL A 134 2.27 -8.55 -10.32
CA VAL A 134 2.09 -9.51 -9.22
C VAL A 134 1.59 -8.74 -8.01
N PHE A 135 0.60 -9.29 -7.31
CA PHE A 135 0.13 -8.76 -6.04
C PHE A 135 0.89 -9.41 -4.89
N MET A 136 1.74 -8.64 -4.22
CA MET A 136 2.48 -9.05 -3.02
C MET A 136 1.59 -8.88 -1.79
N ASN A 137 1.18 -9.98 -1.18
CA ASN A 137 0.28 -10.02 -0.04
C ASN A 137 1.05 -9.93 1.28
N HIS A 138 0.83 -8.87 2.04
CA HIS A 138 1.45 -8.64 3.35
C HIS A 138 0.59 -9.11 4.52
N TRP A 139 -0.73 -9.06 4.36
CA TRP A 139 -1.69 -9.51 5.35
C TRP A 139 -3.00 -9.91 4.70
N GLU A 140 -3.52 -11.06 5.08
CA GLU A 140 -4.81 -11.58 4.61
C GLU A 140 -5.74 -11.80 5.81
N VAL A 141 -7.00 -11.38 5.66
CA VAL A 141 -8.07 -11.77 6.57
C VAL A 141 -9.05 -12.64 5.78
N SER A 142 -9.14 -13.90 6.17
CA SER A 142 -10.08 -14.87 5.60
C SER A 142 -10.57 -15.85 6.67
N PHE A 143 -11.72 -16.46 6.40
CA PHE A 143 -12.43 -17.37 7.32
C PHE A 143 -12.74 -18.73 6.68
N LEU A 144 -12.02 -19.08 5.61
CA LEU A 144 -12.30 -20.27 4.83
C LEU A 144 -12.25 -21.55 5.68
N ASN A 145 -11.27 -21.64 6.59
CA ASN A 145 -11.12 -22.79 7.49
C ASN A 145 -12.31 -22.95 8.43
N GLU A 146 -12.72 -21.88 9.11
CA GLU A 146 -13.85 -21.89 10.04
C GLU A 146 -15.17 -22.19 9.32
N GLN A 147 -15.35 -21.65 8.12
CA GLN A 147 -16.52 -21.91 7.29
C GLN A 147 -16.56 -23.37 6.85
N ASN A 148 -15.43 -23.93 6.38
CA ASN A 148 -15.32 -25.33 6.00
C ASN A 148 -15.55 -26.27 7.19
N ASP A 149 -14.98 -25.97 8.36
CA ASP A 149 -15.19 -26.75 9.57
C ASP A 149 -16.65 -26.69 10.04
N ARG A 150 -17.30 -25.53 9.94
CA ARG A 150 -18.73 -25.40 10.20
C ARG A 150 -19.55 -26.28 9.27
N ILE A 151 -19.27 -26.27 7.96
CA ILE A 151 -19.92 -27.13 6.97
C ILE A 151 -19.70 -28.62 7.30
N ARG A 152 -18.47 -29.01 7.66
CA ARG A 152 -18.15 -30.39 8.08
C ARG A 152 -18.93 -30.80 9.33
N ARG A 153 -19.02 -29.95 10.34
CA ARG A 153 -19.83 -30.19 11.56
C ARG A 153 -21.31 -30.34 11.23
N MET A 154 -21.87 -29.47 10.39
CA MET A 154 -23.27 -29.54 9.96
C MET A 154 -23.57 -30.84 9.18
N LYS A 155 -22.63 -31.30 8.35
CA LYS A 155 -22.77 -32.60 7.64
C LYS A 155 -22.74 -33.78 8.61
N ARG A 156 -21.89 -33.75 9.64
CA ARG A 156 -21.84 -34.78 10.70
C ARG A 156 -23.09 -34.79 11.59
N SER A 157 -23.68 -33.62 11.85
CA SER A 157 -24.89 -33.49 12.69
C SER A 157 -26.19 -33.88 11.98
N LYS A 158 -26.16 -34.28 10.69
CA LYS A 158 -27.35 -34.80 9.98
C LYS A 158 -27.94 -36.08 10.60
N GLN A 159 -27.26 -36.73 11.56
CA GLN A 159 -27.82 -37.85 12.35
C GLN A 159 -28.62 -37.42 13.59
N GLN A 160 -28.70 -36.12 13.94
CA GLN A 160 -29.54 -35.61 15.04
C GLN A 160 -30.33 -34.38 14.59
N MET A 161 -31.29 -34.59 13.69
CA MET A 161 -32.31 -33.59 13.36
C MET A 161 -33.34 -33.52 14.50
N HIS A 162 -33.07 -32.70 15.52
CA HIS A 162 -34.05 -31.88 16.22
C HIS A 162 -33.29 -31.06 17.28
N ARG A 163 -33.35 -29.73 17.20
CA ARG A 163 -32.74 -28.71 18.10
C ARG A 163 -31.39 -28.09 17.69
N VAL A 164 -31.20 -27.74 16.43
CA VAL A 164 -30.30 -26.62 16.10
C VAL A 164 -31.06 -25.64 15.21
N VAL A 165 -31.45 -24.51 15.81
CA VAL A 165 -32.10 -23.40 15.11
C VAL A 165 -31.16 -22.86 14.04
N PRO A 166 -31.57 -22.74 12.76
CA PRO A 166 -30.79 -22.09 11.72
C PRO A 166 -31.03 -20.57 11.79
N GLN A 167 -30.43 -19.89 12.75
CA GLN A 167 -30.36 -18.42 12.78
C GLN A 167 -28.92 -17.94 13.03
N ALA A 168 -28.30 -17.52 11.94
CA ALA A 168 -27.41 -16.36 11.80
C ALA A 168 -26.38 -16.06 12.92
N ASP A 169 -25.47 -16.99 13.22
CA ASP A 169 -24.20 -16.53 13.80
C ASP A 169 -23.37 -15.86 12.69
N LYS A 170 -23.34 -14.51 12.71
CA LYS A 170 -22.57 -13.61 11.80
C LYS A 170 -21.05 -13.69 12.07
N LEU A 171 -20.62 -14.54 13.01
CA LEU A 171 -19.22 -14.81 13.30
C LEU A 171 -18.51 -15.45 12.09
N TYR A 172 -17.27 -15.03 11.85
CA TYR A 172 -16.42 -15.53 10.75
C TYR A 172 -17.02 -15.34 9.35
N GLN A 173 -17.75 -14.23 9.17
CA GLN A 173 -18.25 -13.76 7.88
C GLN A 173 -17.67 -12.38 7.58
N LEU A 174 -17.17 -12.20 6.36
CA LEU A 174 -16.78 -10.89 5.82
C LEU A 174 -17.91 -10.37 4.95
N LYS A 175 -18.34 -9.14 5.19
CA LYS A 175 -19.38 -8.47 4.40
C LYS A 175 -18.91 -7.08 4.02
N ALA A 176 -19.18 -6.68 2.79
CA ALA A 176 -18.98 -5.34 2.28
C ALA A 176 -20.30 -4.62 2.04
N GLU A 177 -20.29 -3.33 2.33
CA GLU A 177 -21.31 -2.37 1.97
C GLU A 177 -20.65 -1.35 1.05
N PHE A 178 -21.13 -1.29 -0.19
CA PHE A 178 -20.73 -0.28 -1.16
C PHE A 178 -21.73 0.86 -1.09
N GLU A 179 -21.30 2.00 -0.59
CA GLU A 179 -22.12 3.21 -0.43
C GLU A 179 -21.63 4.26 -1.43
N PHE A 180 -21.97 4.06 -2.71
CA PHE A 180 -21.40 4.83 -3.82
C PHE A 180 -21.58 6.35 -3.70
N ASP A 181 -22.61 6.77 -2.97
CA ASP A 181 -23.03 8.15 -2.83
C ASP A 181 -22.46 8.84 -1.56
N LYS A 182 -21.78 8.08 -0.69
CA LYS A 182 -21.18 8.59 0.56
C LYS A 182 -19.67 8.81 0.43
N ASN A 183 -19.09 9.50 1.42
CA ASN A 183 -17.65 9.70 1.51
C ASN A 183 -16.91 8.39 1.84
N ASP A 184 -17.48 7.56 2.70
CA ASP A 184 -17.03 6.21 2.98
C ASP A 184 -17.65 5.33 1.89
N LEU A 185 -16.88 5.08 0.82
CA LEU A 185 -17.36 4.43 -0.41
C LEU A 185 -17.56 2.92 -0.19
N LEU A 186 -16.68 2.32 0.61
CA LEU A 186 -16.68 0.91 0.93
C LEU A 186 -16.46 0.75 2.43
N THR A 187 -17.40 0.07 3.05
CA THR A 187 -17.35 -0.32 4.46
C THR A 187 -17.35 -1.84 4.54
N ILE A 188 -16.43 -2.41 5.32
CA ILE A 188 -16.34 -3.87 5.51
C ILE A 188 -16.50 -4.19 6.98
N HIS A 189 -17.37 -5.14 7.26
CA HIS A 189 -17.67 -5.60 8.61
C HIS A 189 -17.33 -7.08 8.74
N PHE A 190 -16.71 -7.43 9.87
CA PHE A 190 -16.58 -8.82 10.28
C PHE A 190 -16.49 -8.96 11.79
N ARG A 191 -16.73 -10.18 12.27
CA ARG A 191 -16.68 -10.54 13.68
C ARG A 191 -15.88 -11.82 13.85
N ASN A 192 -15.03 -11.88 14.87
CA ASN A 192 -14.25 -13.07 15.20
C ASN A 192 -14.02 -13.17 16.71
N ARG A 193 -13.65 -14.37 17.17
CA ARG A 193 -13.22 -14.58 18.56
C ARG A 193 -11.75 -14.17 18.74
N GLU A 194 -11.46 -13.46 19.83
CA GLU A 194 -10.11 -13.07 20.24
C GLU A 194 -9.96 -13.12 21.76
N MET A 195 -8.74 -13.40 22.24
CA MET A 195 -8.40 -13.26 23.65
C MET A 195 -8.08 -11.80 23.98
N LYS A 196 -8.71 -11.26 25.03
CA LYS A 196 -8.46 -9.90 25.51
C LYS A 196 -8.18 -9.88 27.01
N LYS A 197 -7.21 -9.06 27.43
CA LYS A 197 -7.01 -8.73 28.84
C LYS A 197 -8.07 -7.73 29.28
N ILE A 198 -8.92 -8.13 30.21
CA ILE A 198 -10.01 -7.32 30.75
C ILE A 198 -9.84 -7.27 32.27
N MET A 199 -10.06 -6.09 32.86
CA MET A 199 -10.08 -5.94 34.31
C MET A 199 -11.29 -6.69 34.86
N ASP A 200 -11.05 -7.69 35.70
CA ASP A 200 -12.10 -8.34 36.47
C ASP A 200 -12.34 -7.50 37.73
N GLU A 201 -13.39 -6.67 37.72
CA GLU A 201 -13.71 -5.77 38.83
C GLU A 201 -13.92 -6.50 40.17
N ARG A 202 -14.28 -7.80 40.14
CA ARG A 202 -14.49 -8.59 41.37
C ARG A 202 -13.18 -8.94 42.07
N VAL A 203 -12.11 -9.10 41.30
CA VAL A 203 -10.79 -9.54 41.79
C VAL A 203 -9.74 -8.43 41.65
N ASN A 204 -10.11 -7.30 41.03
CA ASN A 204 -9.22 -6.18 40.70
C ASN A 204 -7.95 -6.61 39.95
N GLU A 205 -8.08 -7.60 39.07
CA GLU A 205 -6.99 -8.18 38.30
C GLU A 205 -7.33 -8.25 36.81
N TYR A 206 -6.31 -8.08 35.95
CA TYR A 206 -6.48 -8.28 34.52
C TYR A 206 -6.45 -9.77 34.17
N ARG A 207 -7.57 -10.29 33.66
CA ARG A 207 -7.69 -11.67 33.20
C ARG A 207 -7.84 -11.74 31.69
N ASN A 208 -7.26 -12.78 31.10
CA ASN A 208 -7.48 -13.11 29.70
C ASN A 208 -8.87 -13.74 29.57
N GLN A 209 -9.74 -13.09 28.82
CA GLN A 209 -11.07 -13.60 28.50
C GLN A 209 -11.25 -13.67 26.99
N GLU A 210 -11.93 -14.71 26.52
CA GLU A 210 -12.33 -14.79 25.12
C GLU A 210 -13.52 -13.86 24.88
N VAL A 211 -13.43 -13.03 23.83
CA VAL A 211 -14.46 -12.05 23.48
C VAL A 211 -14.81 -12.11 22.01
N THR A 212 -16.01 -11.65 21.67
CA THR A 212 -16.38 -11.40 20.28
C THR A 212 -15.86 -10.02 19.89
N MET A 213 -14.86 -9.99 19.01
CA MET A 213 -14.32 -8.78 18.42
C MET A 213 -15.14 -8.42 17.17
N PHE A 214 -15.40 -7.14 17.01
CA PHE A 214 -16.08 -6.54 15.87
C PHE A 214 -15.07 -5.63 15.17
N TYR A 215 -14.95 -5.78 13.87
CA TYR A 215 -14.09 -4.95 13.03
C TYR A 215 -14.92 -4.22 11.98
N THR A 216 -14.54 -2.97 11.75
CA THR A 216 -15.03 -2.14 10.65
C THR A 216 -13.85 -1.54 9.92
N ILE A 217 -13.75 -1.77 8.62
CA ILE A 217 -12.75 -1.18 7.74
C ILE A 217 -13.45 -0.19 6.81
N LEU A 218 -12.93 1.04 6.74
CA LEU A 218 -13.50 2.12 5.94
C LEU A 218 -12.51 2.54 4.85
N VAL A 219 -12.98 2.51 3.60
CA VAL A 219 -12.27 3.04 2.43
C VAL A 219 -12.98 4.30 1.96
N LYS A 220 -12.28 5.44 2.07
CA LYS A 220 -12.84 6.73 1.68
C LYS A 220 -12.63 7.00 0.20
N ARG A 221 -13.66 7.53 -0.46
CA ARG A 221 -13.62 7.91 -1.87
C ARG A 221 -12.42 8.77 -2.23
N GLN A 222 -12.14 9.81 -1.44
CA GLN A 222 -11.06 10.78 -1.71
C GLN A 222 -9.65 10.18 -1.59
N HIS A 223 -9.50 9.00 -0.97
CA HIS A 223 -8.20 8.36 -0.82
C HIS A 223 -7.88 7.40 -1.97
N ILE A 224 -8.86 7.02 -2.79
CA ILE A 224 -8.67 6.07 -3.89
C ILE A 224 -8.02 6.79 -5.08
N ARG A 225 -6.83 6.35 -5.48
CA ARG A 225 -6.11 6.84 -6.66
C ARG A 225 -6.62 6.18 -7.95
N ARG A 226 -6.80 4.87 -7.90
CA ARG A 226 -7.31 4.02 -9.01
C ARG A 226 -7.88 2.72 -8.46
N VAL A 227 -8.65 2.04 -9.31
CA VAL A 227 -9.13 0.68 -9.06
C VAL A 227 -8.63 -0.22 -10.17
N VAL A 228 -8.00 -1.33 -9.79
CA VAL A 228 -7.62 -2.39 -10.73
C VAL A 228 -8.50 -3.60 -10.45
N CYS A 229 -9.18 -4.08 -11.49
CA CYS A 229 -10.04 -5.26 -11.41
C CYS A 229 -9.29 -6.46 -12.01
N ASP A 230 -9.16 -7.52 -11.22
CA ASP A 230 -8.78 -8.85 -11.71
C ASP A 230 -10.06 -9.69 -11.88
N PRO A 231 -10.60 -9.79 -13.11
CA PRO A 231 -11.92 -10.34 -13.35
C PRO A 231 -11.93 -11.88 -13.43
N TYR A 232 -10.77 -12.53 -13.41
CA TYR A 232 -10.63 -13.97 -13.60
C TYR A 232 -9.61 -14.56 -12.62
N LEU A 233 -10.06 -15.47 -11.76
CA LEU A 233 -9.21 -16.26 -10.88
C LEU A 233 -9.30 -17.75 -11.27
N PRO A 234 -8.17 -18.47 -11.38
CA PRO A 234 -8.16 -19.86 -11.85
C PRO A 234 -8.69 -20.87 -10.83
N GLU A 235 -8.78 -20.51 -9.55
CA GLU A 235 -9.25 -21.39 -8.46
C GLU A 235 -10.78 -21.52 -8.35
N ASP A 236 -11.53 -21.09 -9.37
CA ASP A 236 -12.99 -21.14 -9.38
C ASP A 236 -13.49 -22.61 -9.31
N PRO A 237 -14.19 -23.02 -8.22
CA PRO A 237 -14.88 -24.31 -8.20
C PRO A 237 -15.97 -24.33 -9.27
N SER A 238 -16.14 -25.45 -9.96
CA SER A 238 -17.09 -25.61 -11.09
C SER A 238 -18.55 -25.25 -10.76
N ASP A 239 -18.95 -25.30 -9.49
CA ASP A 239 -20.32 -25.04 -9.03
C ASP A 239 -20.48 -23.70 -8.26
N ALA A 240 -19.43 -22.87 -8.18
CA ALA A 240 -19.45 -21.61 -7.46
C ALA A 240 -19.51 -20.39 -8.40
N LEU A 241 -20.03 -19.27 -7.88
CA LEU A 241 -19.93 -18.00 -8.58
C LEU A 241 -18.45 -17.64 -8.81
N PRO A 242 -18.08 -17.13 -10.00
CA PRO A 242 -16.70 -16.75 -10.31
C PRO A 242 -16.16 -15.74 -9.30
N GLN A 243 -14.94 -15.98 -8.81
CA GLN A 243 -14.24 -15.07 -7.93
C GLN A 243 -13.67 -13.88 -8.72
N VAL A 244 -13.67 -12.72 -8.09
CA VAL A 244 -13.08 -11.49 -8.62
C VAL A 244 -12.27 -10.82 -7.52
N ARG A 245 -11.18 -10.16 -7.89
CA ARG A 245 -10.45 -9.26 -6.99
C ARG A 245 -10.54 -7.81 -7.46
N LEU A 246 -10.85 -6.92 -6.53
CA LEU A 246 -10.77 -5.47 -6.73
C LEU A 246 -9.64 -4.93 -5.87
N HIS A 247 -8.62 -4.37 -6.54
CA HIS A 247 -7.46 -3.74 -5.92
C HIS A 247 -7.67 -2.22 -5.90
N PHE A 248 -7.78 -1.66 -4.70
CA PHE A 248 -7.85 -0.22 -4.48
C PHE A 248 -6.45 0.31 -4.17
N ASP A 249 -5.93 1.15 -5.07
CA ASP A 249 -4.68 1.89 -4.85
C ASP A 249 -5.00 3.14 -4.04
N LEU A 250 -4.43 3.25 -2.83
CA LEU A 250 -4.79 4.27 -1.86
C LEU A 250 -3.66 5.25 -1.58
N ASN A 251 -4.02 6.54 -1.46
CA ASN A 251 -3.14 7.60 -0.99
C ASN A 251 -2.69 7.43 0.46
N CYS A 252 -3.48 6.72 1.27
CA CYS A 252 -3.20 6.46 2.67
C CYS A 252 -3.86 5.14 3.10
N PRO A 253 -3.42 4.52 4.21
CA PRO A 253 -3.97 3.27 4.70
C PRO A 253 -5.46 3.38 5.01
N VAL A 254 -6.18 2.26 4.90
CA VAL A 254 -7.59 2.18 5.29
C VAL A 254 -7.78 2.48 6.78
N LEU A 255 -8.95 3.00 7.13
CA LEU A 255 -9.27 3.25 8.53
C LEU A 255 -9.89 2.00 9.15
N VAL A 256 -9.20 1.41 10.14
CA VAL A 256 -9.70 0.25 10.87
C VAL A 256 -10.22 0.69 12.23
N ARG A 257 -11.42 0.23 12.59
CA ARG A 257 -12.01 0.34 13.92
C ARG A 257 -12.29 -1.04 14.47
N ASN A 258 -12.12 -1.19 15.78
CA ASN A 258 -12.60 -2.38 16.47
C ASN A 258 -13.28 -2.06 17.80
N GLY A 259 -14.11 -2.99 18.22
CA GLY A 259 -14.79 -2.99 19.50
C GLY A 259 -15.06 -4.44 19.91
N PHE A 260 -15.33 -4.69 21.18
CA PHE A 260 -15.55 -6.06 21.65
C PHE A 260 -16.76 -6.13 22.55
N VAL A 261 -17.35 -7.31 22.62
CA VAL A 261 -18.44 -7.64 23.54
C VAL A 261 -18.09 -8.94 24.26
N THR A 262 -18.31 -8.98 25.58
CA THR A 262 -18.05 -10.16 26.39
C THR A 262 -19.18 -11.18 26.27
N ASP A 263 -18.90 -12.44 26.58
CA ASP A 263 -19.94 -13.49 26.58
C ASP A 263 -21.03 -13.24 27.63
N ALA A 264 -20.69 -12.59 28.75
CA ALA A 264 -21.68 -12.19 29.76
C ALA A 264 -22.69 -11.19 29.16
N THR A 265 -22.19 -10.13 28.52
CA THR A 265 -23.02 -9.12 27.84
C THR A 265 -23.88 -9.74 26.73
N MET A 266 -23.32 -10.69 25.96
CA MET A 266 -24.07 -11.43 24.94
C MET A 266 -25.18 -12.31 25.55
N LYS A 267 -24.95 -12.93 26.70
CA LYS A 267 -25.94 -13.78 27.40
C LYS A 267 -27.06 -12.95 28.05
N ASP A 268 -26.74 -11.81 28.64
CA ASP A 268 -27.72 -10.95 29.30
C ASP A 268 -28.71 -10.35 28.30
N ASN A 269 -28.25 -9.90 27.13
CA ASN A 269 -29.14 -9.42 26.06
C ASN A 269 -30.04 -10.51 25.47
N LYS A 270 -29.55 -11.77 25.36
CA LYS A 270 -30.38 -12.90 24.93
C LYS A 270 -31.53 -13.20 25.89
N LYS A 271 -31.36 -12.93 27.19
CA LYS A 271 -32.44 -13.07 28.19
C LYS A 271 -33.48 -11.96 28.10
N GLY A 272 -33.09 -10.78 27.62
CA GLY A 272 -33.94 -9.59 27.56
C GLY A 272 -34.72 -9.39 26.26
N ARG A 273 -35.22 -10.43 25.56
CA ARG A 273 -36.03 -10.32 24.31
C ARG A 273 -35.52 -9.34 23.22
N GLY A 274 -34.28 -8.84 23.33
CA GLY A 274 -33.70 -7.90 22.38
C GLY A 274 -33.25 -8.63 21.12
N ASP A 275 -33.33 -7.95 19.98
CA ASP A 275 -32.81 -8.47 18.72
C ASP A 275 -31.31 -8.79 18.89
N PRO A 276 -30.86 -10.04 18.72
CA PRO A 276 -29.44 -10.40 18.77
C PRO A 276 -28.57 -9.59 17.80
N ASP A 277 -29.18 -9.06 16.72
CA ASP A 277 -28.50 -8.22 15.73
C ASP A 277 -28.24 -6.78 16.19
N SER A 278 -28.90 -6.33 17.25
CA SER A 278 -28.67 -5.01 17.87
C SER A 278 -27.40 -4.95 18.75
N ILE A 279 -26.75 -6.10 19.01
CA ILE A 279 -25.55 -6.16 19.85
C ILE A 279 -24.34 -5.69 19.04
N PHE A 280 -24.10 -4.39 19.12
CA PHE A 280 -22.92 -3.74 18.56
C PHE A 280 -22.14 -3.03 19.68
N PRO A 281 -20.80 -3.12 19.70
CA PRO A 281 -20.03 -2.41 20.71
C PRO A 281 -20.23 -0.91 20.57
N GLN A 282 -20.73 -0.26 21.63
CA GLN A 282 -21.01 1.18 21.64
C GLN A 282 -19.74 2.02 21.45
N ASN A 283 -18.57 1.50 21.84
CA ASN A 283 -17.29 2.19 21.78
C ASN A 283 -16.32 1.51 20.81
N MET A 284 -16.62 1.59 19.50
CA MET A 284 -15.62 1.22 18.48
C MET A 284 -14.52 2.28 18.43
N GLN A 285 -13.27 1.85 18.60
CA GLN A 285 -12.10 2.73 18.58
C GLN A 285 -11.24 2.47 17.35
N ARG A 286 -10.53 3.49 16.88
CA ARG A 286 -9.56 3.32 15.80
C ARG A 286 -8.42 2.41 16.28
N THR A 287 -8.09 1.41 15.48
CA THR A 287 -6.98 0.49 15.71
C THR A 287 -6.04 0.50 14.51
N LEU A 288 -4.77 0.20 14.74
CA LEU A 288 -3.75 0.06 13.70
C LEU A 288 -3.47 -1.41 13.36
N LEU A 289 -4.22 -2.33 13.97
CA LEU A 289 -3.97 -3.76 13.93
C LEU A 289 -5.26 -4.55 13.73
N ILE A 290 -5.21 -5.53 12.84
CA ILE A 290 -6.17 -6.62 12.74
C ILE A 290 -5.45 -7.87 13.23
N ARG A 291 -5.95 -8.49 14.31
CA ARG A 291 -5.30 -9.66 14.91
C ARG A 291 -5.63 -10.97 14.22
N ARG A 292 -6.60 -10.92 13.30
CA ARG A 292 -7.04 -12.04 12.49
C ARG A 292 -6.21 -12.15 11.20
N GLY A 293 -5.48 -13.26 11.04
CA GLY A 293 -4.85 -13.70 9.80
C GLY A 293 -5.66 -14.79 9.08
N ARG A 294 -5.10 -15.45 8.07
CA ARG A 294 -5.69 -16.61 7.39
C ARG A 294 -5.56 -17.89 8.23
N GLN A 295 -4.50 -17.99 9.04
CA GLN A 295 -4.23 -19.11 9.94
C GLN A 295 -3.98 -18.61 11.37
N PRO A 296 -5.04 -18.38 12.17
CA PRO A 296 -4.88 -17.90 13.54
C PRO A 296 -4.07 -18.90 14.39
N GLY A 297 -3.04 -18.40 15.08
CA GLY A 297 -2.24 -19.17 16.04
C GLY A 297 -0.91 -19.72 15.50
N LEU A 298 -0.68 -19.69 14.17
CA LEU A 298 0.62 -20.03 13.59
C LEU A 298 1.54 -18.80 13.55
N HIS A 299 1.95 -18.34 14.73
CA HIS A 299 2.71 -17.09 14.92
C HIS A 299 4.05 -17.00 14.17
N ASN A 300 4.63 -18.14 13.76
CA ASN A 300 5.83 -18.18 12.94
C ASN A 300 5.54 -17.88 11.46
N VAL A 301 4.30 -18.07 11.00
CA VAL A 301 3.86 -17.82 9.61
C VAL A 301 3.15 -16.47 9.52
N GLU A 302 2.25 -16.16 10.45
CA GLU A 302 1.50 -14.91 10.48
C GLU A 302 1.55 -14.25 11.86
N TRP A 303 2.06 -13.03 11.88
CA TRP A 303 2.10 -12.20 13.07
C TRP A 303 1.46 -10.84 12.77
N PRO A 304 0.39 -10.46 13.50
CA PRO A 304 -0.24 -9.16 13.33
C PRO A 304 0.80 -8.04 13.50
N ASN A 305 1.05 -7.30 12.42
CA ASN A 305 1.97 -6.18 12.43
C ASN A 305 1.28 -4.93 11.87
N PRO A 306 1.29 -3.79 12.58
CA PRO A 306 0.72 -2.56 12.06
C PRO A 306 1.31 -2.14 10.70
N LEU A 307 2.58 -2.47 10.43
CA LEU A 307 3.23 -2.18 9.15
C LEU A 307 2.59 -2.94 7.98
N ALA A 308 1.98 -4.11 8.20
CA ALA A 308 1.34 -4.85 7.11
C ALA A 308 0.13 -4.10 6.52
N ILE A 309 -0.60 -3.37 7.37
CA ILE A 309 -1.70 -2.48 6.95
C ILE A 309 -1.13 -1.12 6.58
N ALA A 310 -0.24 -0.58 7.41
CA ALA A 310 0.30 0.74 7.23
C ALA A 310 1.04 0.80 5.90
N ASP A 311 2.10 0.01 5.67
CA ASP A 311 2.99 0.11 4.49
C ASP A 311 2.33 -0.22 3.16
N SER A 312 1.18 -0.90 3.18
CA SER A 312 0.49 -1.40 1.99
C SER A 312 -0.29 -0.29 1.26
N PRO A 313 0.12 0.10 0.03
CA PRO A 313 -0.64 1.05 -0.79
C PRO A 313 -1.92 0.44 -1.37
N PHE A 314 -1.95 -0.88 -1.56
CA PHE A 314 -3.10 -1.58 -2.10
C PHE A 314 -3.91 -2.23 -0.99
N PHE A 315 -5.21 -1.92 -0.99
CA PHE A 315 -6.23 -2.64 -0.26
C PHE A 315 -7.06 -3.45 -1.26
N THR A 316 -7.16 -4.77 -1.07
CA THR A 316 -7.82 -5.65 -2.02
C THR A 316 -8.93 -6.42 -1.37
N ILE A 317 -10.06 -6.55 -2.07
CA ILE A 317 -11.16 -7.42 -1.68
C ILE A 317 -11.32 -8.53 -2.70
N GLN A 318 -11.62 -9.74 -2.23
CA GLN A 318 -11.97 -10.88 -3.06
C GLN A 318 -13.39 -11.32 -2.75
N PHE A 319 -14.20 -11.52 -3.78
CA PHE A 319 -15.59 -11.93 -3.60
C PHE A 319 -16.15 -12.65 -4.84
N PRO A 320 -17.13 -13.56 -4.64
CA PRO A 320 -17.88 -14.16 -5.73
C PRO A 320 -18.83 -13.16 -6.38
N THR A 321 -18.80 -13.02 -7.71
CA THR A 321 -19.76 -12.17 -8.44
C THR A 321 -19.94 -12.54 -9.91
N THR A 322 -21.16 -12.31 -10.42
CA THR A 322 -21.43 -12.33 -11.86
C THR A 322 -20.77 -11.15 -12.57
N ALA A 323 -20.55 -11.27 -13.88
CA ALA A 323 -20.00 -10.18 -14.70
C ALA A 323 -20.94 -8.96 -14.74
N GLU A 324 -22.26 -9.17 -14.68
CA GLU A 324 -23.26 -8.10 -14.67
C GLU A 324 -23.24 -7.28 -13.37
N ASN A 325 -23.16 -7.95 -12.22
CA ASN A 325 -23.02 -7.27 -10.93
C ASN A 325 -21.71 -6.49 -10.87
N LEU A 326 -20.61 -7.08 -11.35
CA LEU A 326 -19.31 -6.41 -11.43
C LEU A 326 -19.37 -5.19 -12.35
N TYR A 327 -19.99 -5.30 -13.53
CA TYR A 327 -20.22 -4.19 -14.44
C TYR A 327 -20.98 -3.04 -13.77
N THR A 328 -22.01 -3.36 -13.00
CA THR A 328 -22.81 -2.39 -12.26
C THR A 328 -21.96 -1.68 -11.20
N MET A 329 -21.19 -2.43 -10.40
CA MET A 329 -20.27 -1.87 -9.40
C MET A 329 -19.24 -0.91 -10.02
N LEU A 330 -18.54 -1.37 -11.06
CA LEU A 330 -17.50 -0.57 -11.73
C LEU A 330 -18.11 0.68 -12.39
N SER A 331 -19.32 0.57 -12.95
CA SER A 331 -20.03 1.72 -13.52
C SER A 331 -20.33 2.78 -12.46
N ARG A 332 -20.79 2.37 -11.27
CA ARG A 332 -21.04 3.30 -10.16
C ARG A 332 -19.76 3.90 -9.62
N PHE A 333 -18.68 3.12 -9.50
CA PHE A 333 -17.38 3.66 -9.13
C PHE A 333 -16.91 4.73 -10.12
N LYS A 334 -16.97 4.45 -11.43
CA LYS A 334 -16.56 5.44 -12.43
C LYS A 334 -17.41 6.70 -12.36
N ALA A 335 -18.74 6.56 -12.36
CA ALA A 335 -19.68 7.68 -12.37
C ALA A 335 -19.52 8.58 -11.14
N ARG A 336 -19.21 7.99 -9.97
CA ARG A 336 -19.06 8.75 -8.73
C ARG A 336 -17.67 9.29 -8.53
N THR A 337 -16.64 8.51 -8.75
CA THR A 337 -15.27 8.89 -8.34
C THR A 337 -14.47 9.55 -9.47
N SER A 338 -14.87 9.34 -10.72
CA SER A 338 -14.12 9.72 -11.93
C SER A 338 -12.69 9.14 -11.99
N ILE A 339 -12.34 8.20 -11.11
CA ILE A 339 -10.99 7.59 -11.07
C ILE A 339 -10.75 6.68 -12.28
N SER A 340 -9.47 6.33 -12.48
CA SER A 340 -9.09 5.31 -13.47
C SER A 340 -9.56 3.93 -13.01
N ILE A 341 -10.16 3.17 -13.93
CA ILE A 341 -10.48 1.76 -13.75
C ILE A 341 -9.69 0.98 -14.80
N GLU A 342 -8.90 0.03 -14.32
CA GLU A 342 -8.00 -0.79 -15.11
C GLU A 342 -8.37 -2.26 -14.91
N PHE A 343 -8.11 -3.11 -15.90
CA PHE A 343 -8.13 -4.55 -15.73
C PHE A 343 -6.73 -5.12 -15.86
N ALA A 344 -6.41 -6.08 -15.02
CA ALA A 344 -5.11 -6.75 -15.00
C ALA A 344 -5.24 -8.13 -14.36
N SER A 345 -4.43 -9.08 -14.80
CA SER A 345 -4.27 -10.36 -14.11
C SER A 345 -3.12 -10.24 -13.12
N MET A 346 -3.42 -10.34 -11.83
CA MET A 346 -2.43 -10.12 -10.76
C MET A 346 -2.37 -11.34 -9.84
N PRO A 347 -1.60 -12.39 -10.17
CA PRO A 347 -1.43 -13.51 -9.25
C PRO A 347 -0.91 -13.04 -7.89
N VAL A 348 -1.33 -13.73 -6.82
CA VAL A 348 -0.91 -13.43 -5.46
C VAL A 348 0.41 -14.13 -5.15
N VAL A 349 1.34 -13.39 -4.55
CA VAL A 349 2.55 -13.94 -3.93
C VAL A 349 2.58 -13.47 -2.48
N ASP A 350 2.76 -14.40 -1.56
CA ASP A 350 2.77 -14.08 -0.13
C ASP A 350 4.11 -13.52 0.32
N VAL A 351 4.04 -12.33 0.90
CA VAL A 351 5.14 -11.63 1.59
C VAL A 351 4.66 -11.31 3.01
N LEU A 352 4.08 -12.33 3.66
CA LEU A 352 3.37 -12.15 4.93
C LEU A 352 4.32 -11.72 6.06
N PHE A 353 3.81 -10.84 6.91
CA PHE A 353 4.47 -10.49 8.14
C PHE A 353 4.41 -11.66 9.12
N GLY A 354 5.56 -12.24 9.41
CA GLY A 354 5.75 -13.22 10.48
C GLY A 354 6.35 -12.56 11.72
N ARG A 355 6.85 -13.38 12.65
CA ARG A 355 7.56 -12.91 13.86
C ARG A 355 8.70 -11.93 13.54
N HIS A 356 9.40 -12.19 12.44
CA HIS A 356 10.43 -11.31 11.88
C HIS A 356 9.89 -10.54 10.67
N ASN A 357 10.16 -9.25 10.64
CA ASN A 357 9.73 -8.39 9.55
C ASN A 357 10.42 -8.84 8.23
N PRO A 358 9.66 -9.08 7.13
CA PRO A 358 10.21 -9.54 5.86
C PRO A 358 11.31 -8.63 5.29
N TYR A 359 11.23 -7.32 5.50
CA TYR A 359 12.13 -6.34 4.90
C TYR A 359 13.54 -6.27 5.49
N HIS A 360 13.83 -7.02 6.55
CA HIS A 360 15.16 -6.99 7.14
C HIS A 360 15.46 -8.30 7.87
N ARG A 361 14.97 -9.42 7.34
CA ARG A 361 15.28 -10.76 7.87
C ARG A 361 16.78 -11.07 7.82
N TRP A 362 17.50 -10.43 6.91
CA TRP A 362 18.94 -10.58 6.73
C TRP A 362 19.78 -9.63 7.61
N ALA A 363 19.18 -8.61 8.23
CA ALA A 363 19.88 -7.66 9.09
C ALA A 363 19.80 -8.10 10.58
N ILE A 364 20.36 -9.26 10.89
CA ILE A 364 20.37 -9.80 12.26
C ILE A 364 21.77 -9.70 12.85
N LYS A 365 21.87 -9.12 14.04
CA LYS A 365 23.10 -9.08 14.85
C LYS A 365 22.75 -9.43 16.29
N GLU A 366 23.47 -10.37 16.90
CA GLU A 366 23.25 -10.80 18.29
C GLU A 366 21.78 -11.17 18.61
N ASN A 367 21.12 -11.91 17.70
CA ASN A 367 19.69 -12.27 17.77
C ASN A 367 18.71 -11.08 17.80
N ARG A 368 19.19 -9.86 17.53
CA ARG A 368 18.36 -8.67 17.34
C ARG A 368 18.25 -8.36 15.86
N GLN A 369 17.01 -8.15 15.42
CA GLN A 369 16.71 -7.72 14.08
C GLN A 369 16.86 -6.19 14.01
N LEU A 370 17.85 -5.71 13.25
CA LEU A 370 18.19 -4.30 13.07
C LEU A 370 17.48 -3.73 11.85
N VAL A 371 17.24 -2.41 11.84
CA VAL A 371 16.72 -1.75 10.64
C VAL A 371 17.77 -1.78 9.51
N PRO A 372 17.36 -1.83 8.23
CA PRO A 372 18.30 -1.91 7.09
C PRO A 372 19.34 -0.78 7.04
N THR A 373 19.03 0.38 7.60
CA THR A 373 19.87 1.59 7.61
C THR A 373 20.60 1.79 8.94
N ASP A 374 20.57 0.80 9.84
CA ASP A 374 21.31 0.85 11.09
C ASP A 374 22.82 0.82 10.79
N TYR A 375 23.61 1.67 11.43
CA TYR A 375 25.07 1.70 11.24
C TYR A 375 25.77 0.43 11.73
N GLU A 376 25.08 -0.38 12.54
CA GLU A 376 25.55 -1.70 12.95
C GLU A 376 25.02 -2.85 12.08
N ALA A 377 24.10 -2.59 11.13
CA ALA A 377 23.61 -3.62 10.22
C ALA A 377 24.73 -4.02 9.24
N PRO A 378 25.06 -5.31 9.06
CA PRO A 378 26.27 -5.74 8.35
C PRO A 378 26.48 -5.09 6.98
N VAL A 379 25.48 -5.21 6.09
CA VAL A 379 25.55 -4.67 4.72
C VAL A 379 25.64 -3.14 4.71
N TYR A 380 24.92 -2.48 5.60
CA TYR A 380 24.86 -1.02 5.63
C TYR A 380 26.11 -0.41 6.27
N SER A 381 26.65 -1.06 7.30
CA SER A 381 27.91 -0.69 7.93
C SER A 381 29.05 -0.72 6.92
N ASP A 382 29.13 -1.78 6.10
CA ASP A 382 30.13 -1.89 5.03
C ASP A 382 29.99 -0.77 4.00
N PHE A 383 28.77 -0.47 3.58
CA PHE A 383 28.47 0.64 2.66
C PHE A 383 28.90 2.00 3.23
N ILE A 384 28.50 2.30 4.46
CA ILE A 384 28.82 3.57 5.13
C ILE A 384 30.33 3.71 5.35
N ASN A 385 31.00 2.66 5.83
CA ASN A 385 32.44 2.70 6.10
C ASN A 385 33.26 2.79 4.81
N LYS A 386 32.77 2.20 3.71
CA LYS A 386 33.41 2.32 2.39
C LYS A 386 33.34 3.74 1.82
N LEU A 387 32.18 4.39 1.89
CA LEU A 387 31.98 5.73 1.32
C LEU A 387 32.46 6.86 2.23
N TRP A 388 32.23 6.69 3.52
CA TRP A 388 32.41 7.73 4.53
C TRP A 388 33.06 7.13 5.77
N PRO A 389 34.34 6.72 5.73
CA PRO A 389 35.04 6.20 6.91
C PRO A 389 35.10 7.25 8.02
N ARG A 390 35.18 6.79 9.27
CA ARG A 390 35.21 7.68 10.45
C ARG A 390 36.59 8.32 10.54
N VAL A 391 36.64 9.61 10.28
CA VAL A 391 37.86 10.41 10.32
C VAL A 391 37.62 11.57 11.27
N LEU A 392 38.35 11.60 12.37
CA LEU A 392 38.26 12.68 13.34
C LEU A 392 39.08 13.88 12.85
N ASP A 393 38.47 15.06 12.84
CA ASP A 393 39.16 16.32 12.60
C ASP A 393 40.03 16.71 13.81
N SER A 394 40.78 17.81 13.67
CA SER A 394 41.65 18.34 14.74
C SER A 394 40.91 18.73 16.02
N LYS A 395 39.58 18.79 15.99
CA LYS A 395 38.70 19.10 17.13
C LYS A 395 37.98 17.86 17.66
N GLY A 396 38.29 16.66 17.13
CA GLY A 396 37.67 15.40 17.52
C GLY A 396 36.27 15.18 16.92
N ASN A 397 35.83 15.98 15.95
CA ASN A 397 34.56 15.78 15.25
C ASN A 397 34.76 14.87 14.04
N ASP A 398 33.77 14.02 13.75
CA ASP A 398 33.82 13.19 12.55
C ASP A 398 33.54 14.04 11.29
N ALA A 399 34.58 14.21 10.46
CA ALA A 399 34.55 15.06 9.26
C ALA A 399 33.53 14.59 8.21
N ASN A 400 33.14 13.30 8.24
CA ASN A 400 32.16 12.74 7.31
C ASN A 400 30.76 12.60 7.91
N ARG A 401 30.56 13.05 9.16
CA ARG A 401 29.29 12.90 9.89
C ARG A 401 28.10 13.48 9.14
N GLU A 402 28.24 14.69 8.59
CA GLU A 402 27.17 15.40 7.88
C GLU A 402 26.78 14.65 6.59
N ARG A 403 27.76 14.10 5.86
CA ARG A 403 27.52 13.33 4.63
C ARG A 403 26.83 12.00 4.91
N ARG A 404 27.25 11.27 5.96
CA ARG A 404 26.57 10.04 6.40
C ARG A 404 25.12 10.34 6.72
N PHE A 405 24.86 11.41 7.47
CA PHE A 405 23.50 11.80 7.82
C PHE A 405 22.67 12.12 6.57
N ALA A 406 23.17 12.95 5.65
CA ALA A 406 22.45 13.37 4.46
C ALA A 406 22.00 12.18 3.59
N PHE A 407 22.90 11.25 3.28
CA PHE A 407 22.57 10.07 2.48
C PHE A 407 21.72 9.06 3.24
N THR A 408 22.00 8.82 4.53
CA THR A 408 21.16 7.94 5.35
C THR A 408 19.74 8.48 5.44
N TYR A 409 19.56 9.80 5.59
CA TYR A 409 18.26 10.47 5.61
C TYR A 409 17.50 10.27 4.29
N LEU A 410 18.16 10.43 3.12
CA LEU A 410 17.52 10.25 1.82
C LEU A 410 17.13 8.78 1.57
N ILE A 411 17.96 7.84 2.00
CA ILE A 411 17.67 6.41 1.94
C ILE A 411 16.50 6.06 2.87
N GLU A 412 16.48 6.55 4.10
CA GLU A 412 15.34 6.40 5.02
C GLU A 412 14.08 7.06 4.46
N ALA A 413 14.22 8.18 3.74
CA ALA A 413 13.10 8.82 3.06
C ALA A 413 12.51 7.93 1.98
N LEU A 414 13.33 7.32 1.12
CA LEU A 414 12.83 6.33 0.16
C LEU A 414 12.11 5.18 0.87
N ILE A 415 12.74 4.57 1.88
CA ILE A 415 12.17 3.44 2.63
C ILE A 415 10.85 3.83 3.33
N SER A 416 10.69 5.07 3.77
CA SER A 416 9.48 5.54 4.46
C SER A 416 8.21 5.55 3.58
N ARG A 417 8.32 5.42 2.26
CA ARG A 417 7.16 5.30 1.33
C ARG A 417 6.45 3.95 1.44
N GLY A 418 6.99 3.02 2.24
CA GLY A 418 6.34 1.74 2.53
C GLY A 418 6.60 0.72 1.44
N ALA A 419 5.64 -0.18 1.23
CA ALA A 419 5.82 -1.38 0.44
C ALA A 419 6.19 -1.10 -1.03
N VAL A 420 5.70 0.01 -1.59
CA VAL A 420 6.08 0.53 -2.92
C VAL A 420 7.59 0.50 -3.14
N VAL A 421 8.36 0.84 -2.10
CA VAL A 421 9.82 0.86 -2.12
C VAL A 421 10.40 -0.40 -1.49
N LYS A 422 9.94 -0.75 -0.28
CA LYS A 422 10.51 -1.83 0.52
C LYS A 422 10.44 -3.19 -0.20
N ASP A 423 9.36 -3.47 -0.92
CA ASP A 423 9.22 -4.73 -1.65
C ASP A 423 10.30 -4.92 -2.71
N GLN A 424 10.71 -3.82 -3.37
CA GLN A 424 11.68 -3.89 -4.46
C GLN A 424 13.13 -4.01 -3.95
N ILE A 425 13.46 -3.31 -2.87
CA ILE A 425 14.87 -3.14 -2.45
C ILE A 425 15.23 -3.91 -1.17
N LEU A 426 14.27 -4.39 -0.38
CA LEU A 426 14.55 -4.95 0.95
C LEU A 426 14.15 -6.42 1.14
N LEU A 427 13.32 -7.01 0.26
CA LEU A 427 12.92 -8.42 0.37
C LEU A 427 14.08 -9.40 0.16
N ASP A 428 15.04 -9.02 -0.68
CA ASP A 428 16.27 -9.77 -0.93
C ASP A 428 17.48 -8.89 -0.59
N VAL A 429 18.43 -9.47 0.15
CA VAL A 429 19.70 -8.82 0.49
C VAL A 429 20.49 -8.46 -0.77
N GLN A 430 20.38 -9.23 -1.85
CA GLN A 430 21.07 -8.92 -3.11
C GLN A 430 20.49 -7.68 -3.80
N CYS A 431 19.17 -7.48 -3.73
CA CYS A 431 18.53 -6.26 -4.20
C CYS A 431 19.01 -5.05 -3.38
N TRP A 432 19.14 -5.20 -2.07
CA TRP A 432 19.66 -4.15 -1.19
C TRP A 432 21.11 -3.78 -1.52
N ILE A 433 21.98 -4.79 -1.63
CA ILE A 433 23.39 -4.60 -2.02
C ILE A 433 23.49 -3.91 -3.37
N ARG A 434 22.72 -4.35 -4.37
CA ARG A 434 22.72 -3.75 -5.72
C ARG A 434 22.29 -2.28 -5.68
N PHE A 435 21.25 -1.96 -4.91
CA PHE A 435 20.80 -0.59 -4.74
C PHE A 435 21.90 0.30 -4.12
N LEU A 436 22.55 -0.17 -3.06
CA LEU A 436 23.66 0.55 -2.42
C LEU A 436 24.88 0.69 -3.34
N GLN A 437 25.19 -0.34 -4.13
CA GLN A 437 26.28 -0.30 -5.12
C GLN A 437 26.05 0.76 -6.20
N ILE A 438 24.80 0.97 -6.64
CA ILE A 438 24.47 2.05 -7.58
C ILE A 438 24.78 3.41 -6.96
N ILE A 439 24.38 3.63 -5.70
CA ILE A 439 24.71 4.86 -4.97
C ILE A 439 26.22 5.03 -4.86
N THR A 440 26.95 3.96 -4.47
CA THR A 440 28.42 3.98 -4.40
C THR A 440 29.05 4.35 -5.75
N HIS A 441 28.56 3.80 -6.86
CA HIS A 441 29.09 4.05 -8.19
C HIS A 441 28.94 5.53 -8.57
N TYR A 442 27.74 6.10 -8.45
CA TYR A 442 27.51 7.50 -8.84
C TYR A 442 28.19 8.49 -7.88
N TYR A 443 28.27 8.16 -6.59
CA TYR A 443 28.95 9.00 -5.61
C TYR A 443 30.46 9.08 -5.86
N LEU A 444 31.13 7.94 -6.13
CA LEU A 444 32.59 7.90 -6.28
C LEU A 444 33.07 8.23 -7.70
N ASN A 445 32.33 7.84 -8.74
CA ASN A 445 32.81 7.90 -10.12
C ASN A 445 32.18 9.03 -10.95
N VAL A 446 31.11 9.68 -10.47
CA VAL A 446 30.41 10.74 -11.20
C VAL A 446 30.48 12.06 -10.44
N ASP A 447 29.63 12.27 -9.44
CA ASP A 447 29.64 13.45 -8.56
C ASP A 447 28.73 13.20 -7.34
N ALA A 448 29.26 13.43 -6.15
CA ALA A 448 28.55 13.33 -4.88
C ALA A 448 27.29 14.22 -4.82
N LYS A 449 27.36 15.48 -5.29
CA LYS A 449 26.23 16.42 -5.27
C LYS A 449 25.15 16.00 -6.26
N MET A 450 25.54 15.46 -7.41
CA MET A 450 24.60 14.90 -8.39
C MET A 450 23.85 13.70 -7.81
N CYS A 451 24.58 12.82 -7.12
CA CYS A 451 24.01 11.62 -6.50
C CYS A 451 23.00 11.99 -5.41
N GLU A 452 23.31 12.97 -4.55
CA GLU A 452 22.38 13.48 -3.54
C GLU A 452 21.10 14.02 -4.20
N ALA A 453 21.24 14.90 -5.19
CA ALA A 453 20.09 15.48 -5.90
C ALA A 453 19.29 14.43 -6.69
N ALA A 454 19.92 13.37 -7.20
CA ALA A 454 19.25 12.26 -7.87
C ALA A 454 18.36 11.44 -6.93
N LEU A 455 18.82 11.20 -5.71
CA LEU A 455 18.01 10.55 -4.68
C LEU A 455 16.79 11.40 -4.29
N GLU A 456 16.93 12.73 -4.27
CA GLU A 456 15.82 13.64 -4.01
C GLU A 456 14.76 13.61 -5.10
N ASP A 457 15.18 13.66 -6.38
CA ASP A 457 14.23 13.54 -7.49
C ASP A 457 13.56 12.19 -7.52
N LEU A 458 14.27 11.11 -7.15
CA LEU A 458 13.67 9.80 -7.04
C LEU A 458 12.53 9.80 -6.00
N ILE A 459 12.72 10.48 -4.86
CA ILE A 459 11.66 10.65 -3.85
C ILE A 459 10.47 11.43 -4.43
N HIS A 460 10.72 12.56 -5.09
CA HIS A 460 9.66 13.36 -5.72
C HIS A 460 8.91 12.59 -6.81
N MET A 461 9.63 11.79 -7.59
CA MET A 461 9.08 10.93 -8.63
C MET A 461 8.14 9.87 -8.03
N ILE A 462 8.55 9.21 -6.94
CA ILE A 462 7.72 8.23 -6.23
C ILE A 462 6.47 8.88 -5.64
N ASP A 463 6.60 10.06 -5.03
CA ASP A 463 5.48 10.74 -4.40
C ASP A 463 4.45 11.27 -5.43
N GLY A 464 4.93 11.71 -6.59
CA GLY A 464 4.10 12.32 -7.64
C GLY A 464 3.42 11.35 -8.60
N ARG A 465 3.83 10.08 -8.66
CA ARG A 465 3.39 9.14 -9.71
C ARG A 465 2.39 8.10 -9.23
N LYS A 466 1.59 7.64 -10.19
CA LYS A 466 0.58 6.57 -10.00
C LYS A 466 1.18 5.17 -10.16
N ARG A 467 2.18 5.03 -11.03
CA ARG A 467 2.88 3.78 -11.31
C ARG A 467 4.36 4.01 -11.14
N ILE A 468 4.99 3.09 -10.43
CA ILE A 468 6.42 3.16 -10.13
C ILE A 468 7.03 1.88 -10.68
N GLY A 469 7.93 2.04 -11.64
CA GLY A 469 8.71 0.95 -12.19
C GLY A 469 9.80 0.49 -11.23
N ALA A 470 10.79 -0.22 -11.76
CA ALA A 470 11.95 -0.64 -11.00
C ALA A 470 12.74 0.57 -10.45
N ILE A 471 12.75 0.74 -9.13
CA ILE A 471 13.36 1.90 -8.45
C ILE A 471 14.84 2.07 -8.80
N TYR A 472 15.58 0.97 -8.89
CA TYR A 472 17.00 1.01 -9.23
C TYR A 472 17.23 1.52 -10.66
N LYS A 473 16.34 1.18 -11.61
CA LYS A 473 16.43 1.68 -12.99
C LYS A 473 16.08 3.16 -13.07
N CYS A 474 15.04 3.58 -12.34
CA CYS A 474 14.69 4.99 -12.21
C CYS A 474 15.86 5.80 -11.66
N LEU A 475 16.55 5.30 -10.63
CA LEU A 475 17.74 5.96 -10.07
C LEU A 475 18.86 6.12 -11.13
N VAL A 476 19.19 5.05 -11.85
CA VAL A 476 20.19 5.08 -12.94
C VAL A 476 19.80 6.11 -14.00
N LYS A 477 18.55 6.08 -14.48
CA LYS A 477 18.05 6.99 -15.52
C LYS A 477 18.06 8.45 -15.08
N ILE A 478 17.70 8.72 -13.82
CA ILE A 478 17.76 10.06 -13.22
C ILE A 478 19.22 10.55 -13.14
N CYS A 479 20.13 9.70 -12.65
CA CYS A 479 21.55 10.02 -12.57
C CYS A 479 22.15 10.31 -13.95
N ASP A 480 21.88 9.46 -14.94
CA ASP A 480 22.38 9.61 -16.30
C ASP A 480 21.84 10.89 -16.96
N THR A 481 20.55 11.19 -16.75
CA THR A 481 19.91 12.40 -17.28
C THR A 481 20.51 13.66 -16.65
N ARG A 482 20.71 13.68 -15.32
CA ARG A 482 21.40 14.77 -14.64
C ARG A 482 22.81 14.97 -15.14
N HIS A 483 23.55 13.88 -15.31
CA HIS A 483 24.93 13.92 -15.77
C HIS A 483 25.02 14.51 -17.19
N LYS A 484 24.17 14.04 -18.11
CA LYS A 484 24.07 14.56 -19.48
C LYS A 484 23.74 16.06 -19.50
N ASN A 485 22.82 16.49 -18.64
CA ASN A 485 22.33 17.87 -18.62
C ASN A 485 23.13 18.80 -17.70
N ARG A 486 24.17 18.31 -17.01
CA ARG A 486 24.99 19.07 -16.04
C ARG A 486 24.16 19.83 -15.00
N LEU A 487 23.08 19.20 -14.52
CA LEU A 487 22.14 19.82 -13.58
C LEU A 487 22.71 19.83 -12.17
N ALA A 488 23.53 20.85 -11.86
CA ALA A 488 24.10 21.10 -10.52
C ALA A 488 22.98 21.13 -9.45
N GLY A 489 23.09 20.25 -8.45
CA GLY A 489 22.15 20.17 -7.34
C GLY A 489 22.55 21.12 -6.21
N GLY A 490 21.57 21.53 -5.41
CA GLY A 490 21.76 22.44 -4.27
C GLY A 490 21.34 23.87 -4.57
N LEU A 491 21.66 24.78 -3.65
CA LEU A 491 21.35 26.20 -3.77
C LEU A 491 22.40 26.90 -4.62
N THR A 492 21.95 27.83 -5.45
CA THR A 492 22.82 28.78 -6.17
C THR A 492 23.47 29.77 -5.20
N GLU A 493 24.56 30.42 -5.60
CA GLU A 493 25.22 31.44 -4.78
C GLU A 493 24.30 32.63 -4.48
N ASP A 494 23.41 32.96 -5.42
CA ASP A 494 22.42 34.01 -5.25
C ASP A 494 21.36 33.61 -4.21
N GLU A 495 20.84 32.38 -4.25
CA GLU A 495 19.92 31.87 -3.23
C GLU A 495 20.55 31.85 -1.83
N LEU A 496 21.83 31.47 -1.74
CA LEU A 496 22.58 31.51 -0.48
C LEU A 496 22.73 32.94 0.03
N ARG A 497 23.01 33.91 -0.86
CA ARG A 497 23.13 35.34 -0.53
C ARG A 497 21.79 35.93 -0.08
N GLU A 498 20.70 35.51 -0.70
CA GLU A 498 19.33 35.88 -0.33
C GLU A 498 18.89 35.23 1.00
N GLY A 499 19.66 34.26 1.51
CA GLY A 499 19.45 33.65 2.81
C GLY A 499 18.57 32.40 2.77
N TYR A 500 18.39 31.78 1.61
CA TYR A 500 17.75 30.48 1.49
C TYR A 500 18.61 29.38 2.08
N GLN A 501 17.93 28.36 2.61
CA GLN A 501 18.55 27.19 3.22
C GLN A 501 17.78 25.93 2.88
N ARG A 502 18.50 24.81 2.80
CA ARG A 502 17.91 23.49 2.64
C ARG A 502 17.48 22.98 4.00
N VAL A 503 16.22 22.63 4.16
CA VAL A 503 15.67 22.19 5.45
C VAL A 503 15.01 20.84 5.29
N ARG A 504 15.44 19.89 6.13
CA ARG A 504 14.87 18.55 6.19
C ARG A 504 13.67 18.53 7.14
N LYS A 505 12.69 17.69 6.83
CA LYS A 505 11.41 17.64 7.54
C LYS A 505 10.93 16.22 7.74
N ILE A 506 10.46 15.93 8.94
CA ILE A 506 9.90 14.63 9.31
C ILE A 506 8.45 14.81 9.75
N VAL A 507 7.60 13.90 9.31
CA VAL A 507 6.19 13.84 9.67
C VAL A 507 5.95 12.55 10.46
N PHE A 508 5.55 12.71 11.72
CA PHE A 508 5.09 11.60 12.55
C PHE A 508 3.61 11.39 12.33
N THR A 509 3.24 10.18 11.92
CA THR A 509 1.85 9.73 11.87
C THR A 509 1.59 8.64 12.90
N PRO A 510 0.32 8.29 13.18
CA PRO A 510 0.01 7.16 14.05
C PRO A 510 0.63 5.85 13.58
N THR A 511 0.77 5.66 12.26
CA THR A 511 1.25 4.40 11.70
C THR A 511 2.72 4.41 11.27
N ARG A 512 3.26 5.54 10.82
CA ARG A 512 4.61 5.61 10.24
C ARG A 512 5.35 6.92 10.56
N ILE A 513 6.64 6.93 10.29
CA ILE A 513 7.49 8.13 10.24
C ILE A 513 7.79 8.38 8.76
N ILE A 514 7.43 9.56 8.26
CA ILE A 514 7.60 9.93 6.85
C ILE A 514 8.65 11.03 6.77
N TYR A 515 9.73 10.80 6.03
CA TYR A 515 10.79 11.78 5.85
C TYR A 515 10.52 12.53 4.55
N ILE A 516 10.52 13.84 4.57
CA ILE A 516 10.29 14.65 3.37
C ILE A 516 11.65 14.97 2.74
N ALA A 517 11.70 14.95 1.41
CA ALA A 517 12.88 15.41 0.68
C ALA A 517 13.25 16.85 1.14
N PRO A 518 14.54 17.22 1.18
CA PRO A 518 14.93 18.53 1.68
C PRO A 518 14.29 19.65 0.85
N GLU A 519 13.61 20.59 1.53
CA GLU A 519 12.93 21.73 0.89
C GLU A 519 13.83 22.97 0.96
N THR A 520 13.83 23.79 -0.09
CA THR A 520 14.46 25.12 -0.07
C THR A 520 13.52 26.13 0.58
N LEU A 521 13.96 26.77 1.67
CA LEU A 521 13.16 27.72 2.44
C LEU A 521 13.99 28.93 2.85
N MET A 522 13.34 30.08 3.03
CA MET A 522 13.98 31.27 3.60
C MET A 522 14.42 31.01 5.04
N GLY A 523 15.72 31.08 5.28
CA GLY A 523 16.33 30.77 6.57
C GLY A 523 16.05 31.84 7.62
N ASN A 524 15.48 31.45 8.76
CA ASN A 524 15.41 32.36 9.92
C ASN A 524 16.82 32.53 10.54
N ARG A 525 16.97 33.48 11.49
CA ARG A 525 18.28 33.78 12.10
C ARG A 525 18.95 32.57 12.76
N VAL A 526 18.16 31.64 13.29
CA VAL A 526 18.66 30.43 13.96
C VAL A 526 19.19 29.44 12.92
N LEU A 527 18.41 29.16 11.88
CA LEU A 527 18.84 28.27 10.79
C LEU A 527 20.09 28.83 10.09
N ARG A 528 20.14 30.14 9.82
CA ARG A 528 21.30 30.80 9.19
C ARG A 528 22.59 30.73 10.02
N LYS A 529 22.47 30.72 11.35
CA LYS A 529 23.62 30.74 12.25
C LYS A 529 24.06 29.34 12.70
N TYR A 530 23.14 28.40 12.82
CA TYR A 530 23.38 27.11 13.48
C TYR A 530 23.14 25.89 12.57
N ASP A 531 22.59 26.08 11.36
CA ASP A 531 22.31 24.99 10.42
C ASP A 531 22.44 25.45 8.96
N SER A 532 23.63 25.94 8.60
CA SER A 532 23.93 26.42 7.24
C SER A 532 23.83 25.32 6.18
N ASP A 533 24.05 24.07 6.57
CA ASP A 533 24.13 22.88 5.72
C ASP A 533 22.86 21.99 5.78
N GLY A 534 21.90 22.32 6.67
CA GLY A 534 20.61 21.64 6.77
C GLY A 534 20.66 20.25 7.43
N THR A 535 21.76 19.91 8.12
CA THR A 535 21.99 18.60 8.75
C THR A 535 21.86 18.62 10.27
N LYS A 536 21.76 19.80 10.89
CA LYS A 536 21.74 20.00 12.35
C LYS A 536 20.36 20.31 12.89
N ILE A 537 19.46 20.84 12.07
CA ILE A 537 18.10 21.20 12.47
C ILE A 537 17.07 20.52 11.56
N LEU A 538 16.07 19.87 12.17
CA LEU A 538 14.97 19.24 11.45
C LEU A 538 13.64 19.90 11.80
N ARG A 539 12.77 20.04 10.81
CA ARG A 539 11.37 20.41 11.03
C ARG A 539 10.55 19.17 11.32
N ILE A 540 9.73 19.21 12.36
CA ILE A 540 8.87 18.10 12.73
C ILE A 540 7.41 18.53 12.70
N ALA A 541 6.56 17.66 12.14
CA ALA A 541 5.12 17.79 12.20
C ALA A 541 4.46 16.49 12.66
N PHE A 542 3.42 16.62 13.48
CA PHE A 542 2.53 15.50 13.79
C PHE A 542 1.26 15.59 12.93
N ARG A 543 0.97 14.55 12.16
CA ARG A 543 -0.15 14.47 11.22
C ARG A 543 -0.86 13.14 11.35
N ASP A 544 -2.10 13.05 10.88
CA ASP A 544 -2.76 11.77 10.70
C ASP A 544 -2.30 11.11 9.39
N ASP A 545 -2.66 9.86 9.14
CA ASP A 545 -2.12 9.09 8.00
C ASP A 545 -2.56 9.62 6.62
N ASP A 546 -3.59 10.46 6.56
CA ASP A 546 -4.01 11.20 5.35
C ASP A 546 -3.29 12.57 5.22
N ASN A 547 -2.20 12.77 5.98
CA ASN A 547 -1.43 14.01 6.07
C ASN A 547 -2.22 15.21 6.63
N MET A 548 -3.46 15.00 7.08
CA MET A 548 -4.26 16.04 7.72
C MET A 548 -3.88 16.18 9.20
N LYS A 549 -4.44 17.19 9.87
CA LYS A 549 -4.25 17.34 11.32
C LYS A 549 -4.88 16.16 12.06
N MET A 550 -4.21 15.65 13.09
CA MET A 550 -4.82 14.68 13.99
C MET A 550 -5.98 15.34 14.74
N ARG A 551 -7.14 14.67 14.76
CA ARG A 551 -8.36 15.14 15.45
C ARG A 551 -8.94 14.01 16.27
N SER A 552 -9.37 14.30 17.50
CA SER A 552 -9.99 13.33 18.41
C SER A 552 -11.10 12.51 17.76
N SER A 553 -11.97 13.16 16.97
CA SER A 553 -13.09 12.53 16.28
C SER A 553 -12.70 11.51 15.20
N LYS A 554 -11.50 11.63 14.64
CA LYS A 554 -11.01 10.77 13.54
C LYS A 554 -9.93 9.82 14.00
N THR A 555 -8.90 10.38 14.63
CA THR A 555 -7.69 9.69 15.06
C THR A 555 -7.90 8.95 16.38
N SER A 556 -8.87 9.35 17.22
CA SER A 556 -9.04 8.98 18.64
C SER A 556 -8.00 9.59 19.57
N ASP A 557 -8.44 10.03 20.76
CA ASP A 557 -7.57 10.64 21.77
C ASP A 557 -6.45 9.68 22.21
N HIS A 558 -6.79 8.40 22.39
CA HIS A 558 -5.84 7.37 22.78
C HIS A 558 -4.65 7.27 21.80
N LEU A 559 -4.92 7.25 20.48
CA LEU A 559 -3.84 7.18 19.49
C LEU A 559 -3.06 8.49 19.41
N ILE A 560 -3.70 9.65 19.55
CA ILE A 560 -3.01 10.94 19.56
C ILE A 560 -2.02 11.00 20.71
N THR A 561 -2.48 10.72 21.94
CA THR A 561 -1.62 10.72 23.13
C THR A 561 -0.51 9.69 22.97
N LYS A 562 -0.83 8.46 22.54
CA LYS A 562 0.17 7.41 22.33
C LYS A 562 1.26 7.83 21.34
N THR A 563 0.89 8.43 20.20
CA THR A 563 1.84 8.83 19.16
C THR A 563 2.69 10.01 19.62
N VAL A 564 2.07 11.07 20.16
CA VAL A 564 2.79 12.28 20.58
C VAL A 564 3.69 12.00 21.78
N SER A 565 3.17 11.34 22.82
CA SER A 565 3.95 11.00 24.03
C SER A 565 5.11 10.06 23.70
N LYS A 566 4.93 9.09 22.79
CA LYS A 566 6.02 8.19 22.38
C LYS A 566 7.24 8.98 21.90
N TYR A 567 7.06 9.92 20.98
CA TYR A 567 8.20 10.61 20.38
C TYR A 567 8.74 11.75 21.26
N LEU A 568 7.88 12.46 22.00
CA LEU A 568 8.32 13.55 22.87
C LEU A 568 9.01 13.05 24.16
N THR A 569 8.59 11.90 24.71
CA THR A 569 9.17 11.37 25.95
C THR A 569 10.48 10.63 25.72
N TYR A 570 10.55 9.78 24.69
CA TYR A 570 11.69 8.88 24.48
C TYR A 570 12.70 9.40 23.45
N GLY A 571 12.41 10.52 22.79
CA GLY A 571 13.21 10.96 21.65
C GLY A 571 12.96 10.12 20.40
N VAL A 572 13.75 10.36 19.37
CA VAL A 572 13.75 9.60 18.12
C VAL A 572 15.18 9.49 17.61
N ILE A 573 15.52 8.33 17.05
CA ILE A 573 16.77 8.15 16.30
C ILE A 573 16.45 8.42 14.83
N ILE A 574 17.17 9.36 14.22
CA ILE A 574 16.95 9.76 12.82
C ILE A 574 18.26 9.56 12.08
N ALA A 575 18.27 8.71 11.05
CA ALA A 575 19.43 8.50 10.20
C ALA A 575 20.74 8.26 10.99
N GLY A 576 20.67 7.40 12.02
CA GLY A 576 21.81 7.06 12.88
C GLY A 576 22.17 8.06 13.98
N TRP A 577 21.40 9.16 14.16
CA TRP A 577 21.64 10.14 15.23
C TRP A 577 20.81 9.82 16.48
N PRO A 578 21.45 9.47 17.63
CA PRO A 578 20.74 9.20 18.88
C PRO A 578 20.32 10.47 19.63
N ASN A 579 19.16 10.44 20.29
CA ASN A 579 18.68 11.41 21.27
C ASN A 579 18.63 12.87 20.81
N SER A 580 17.86 13.13 19.77
CA SER A 580 17.61 14.49 19.31
C SER A 580 16.68 15.27 20.26
N ILE A 581 17.05 16.51 20.60
CA ILE A 581 16.29 17.35 21.54
C ILE A 581 15.23 18.15 20.77
N PHE A 582 13.98 18.07 21.20
CA PHE A 582 12.88 18.85 20.64
C PHE A 582 12.89 20.30 21.18
N LEU A 583 13.11 21.27 20.31
CA LEU A 583 12.77 22.68 20.52
C LEU A 583 11.37 22.93 19.98
N ILE A 584 10.37 22.89 20.86
CA ILE A 584 8.96 23.04 20.46
C ILE A 584 8.65 24.53 20.27
N LYS A 585 8.27 24.93 19.04
CA LYS A 585 8.00 26.33 18.70
C LYS A 585 6.54 26.73 18.90
N GLU A 586 5.61 25.78 18.75
CA GLU A 586 4.19 26.10 18.84
C GLU A 586 3.39 24.91 19.41
N PHE A 587 2.76 25.14 20.56
CA PHE A 587 1.78 24.25 21.20
C PHE A 587 0.42 24.96 21.17
N SER A 588 -0.24 24.99 20.01
CA SER A 588 -1.68 25.27 20.01
C SER A 588 -2.39 23.93 20.08
N LYS A 589 -3.52 23.84 20.80
CA LYS A 589 -4.24 22.60 21.16
C LYS A 589 -4.51 21.60 20.00
N LEU A 590 -4.22 21.95 18.74
CA LEU A 590 -4.40 21.17 17.52
C LEU A 590 -3.26 21.32 16.47
N ASN A 591 -2.12 21.93 16.79
CA ASN A 591 -0.91 21.98 15.94
C ASN A 591 0.33 21.76 16.80
N CYS A 592 1.03 20.65 16.60
CA CYS A 592 2.39 20.47 17.11
C CYS A 592 3.35 20.68 15.94
N SER A 593 4.00 21.84 15.89
CA SER A 593 5.19 22.05 15.08
C SER A 593 6.39 22.22 16.01
N ALA A 594 7.37 21.34 15.86
CA ALA A 594 8.58 21.35 16.66
C ALA A 594 9.80 21.43 15.74
N VAL A 595 10.86 22.02 16.25
CA VAL A 595 12.18 22.07 15.64
C VAL A 595 13.04 21.09 16.41
N LEU A 596 13.63 20.10 15.76
CA LEU A 596 14.57 19.20 16.40
C LEU A 596 15.97 19.77 16.24
N LYS A 597 16.73 19.85 17.32
CA LYS A 597 18.17 20.03 17.24
C LYS A 597 18.81 18.65 17.35
N LEU A 598 19.51 18.26 16.28
CA LEU A 598 20.22 17.01 16.18
C LEU A 598 21.53 17.05 16.99
#